data_AF-A0A209C8R8-F1
#
_entry.id   AF-A0A209C8R8-F1
#
_cell.length_a   1.000
_cell.length_b   1.000
_cell.length_c   1.000
_cell.angle_alpha   90.00
_cell.angle_beta   90.00
_cell.angle_gamma   90.00
#
_symmetry.space_group_name_H-M   'P 1'
#
loop_
_entity.id
_entity.type
_entity.pdbx_description
1 polymer ?
#
loop_
_entity_poly.entity_id
_entity_poly.type
_entity_poly.pdbx_seq_one_letter_code
_entity_poly.pdbx_strand_id
1 'polypeptide(L)'
;MTERKPRKDAARNRAAVLAAADALFTDCESPDDVTMADVAAAAGVGKGTLFRAFGDRGGLVRALYEARLEPVGRAVETGPPPLGPGAEPQRRVTALLDALLCFKLDNRGLALALEATGHDSPYGAEHYERWHTLLRSVLEEVPGLPDGEFAAHALLAAVRADLVEHLAGRRGMPRDRMRAQLADYTARVLGTAPARS
;
A
#
# COMPACT_ATOMS: atom_id res chain seq x y z
N MET A 1 31.33 25.91 -16.63
CA MET A 1 30.13 25.10 -16.95
C MET A 1 30.39 23.64 -16.66
N THR A 2 29.98 23.09 -15.50
CA THR A 2 29.44 21.72 -15.40
C THR A 2 28.94 21.47 -13.98
N GLU A 3 27.64 21.70 -13.72
CA GLU A 3 27.03 21.19 -12.48
C GLU A 3 25.55 20.91 -12.70
N ARG A 4 25.28 19.85 -13.47
CA ARG A 4 23.94 19.28 -13.66
C ARG A 4 23.95 17.75 -13.51
N LYS A 5 25.08 17.17 -13.10
CA LYS A 5 25.39 15.72 -13.12
C LYS A 5 25.04 14.92 -11.84
N PRO A 6 25.13 15.44 -10.59
CA PRO A 6 24.99 14.58 -9.40
C PRO A 6 23.56 14.08 -9.13
N ARG A 7 22.53 14.87 -9.47
CA ARG A 7 21.11 14.47 -9.25
C ARG A 7 20.66 13.34 -10.17
N LYS A 8 21.12 13.34 -11.42
CA LYS A 8 20.79 12.30 -12.41
C LYS A 8 21.42 10.95 -12.02
N ASP A 9 22.67 10.97 -11.55
CA ASP A 9 23.34 9.77 -11.06
C ASP A 9 22.71 9.26 -9.76
N ALA A 10 22.34 10.15 -8.82
CA ALA A 10 21.62 9.76 -7.61
C ALA A 10 20.25 9.11 -7.91
N ALA A 11 19.48 9.68 -8.86
CA ALA A 11 18.21 9.11 -9.29
C ALA A 11 18.37 7.75 -9.97
N ARG A 12 19.36 7.60 -10.86
CA ARG A 12 19.66 6.31 -11.51
C ARG A 12 20.07 5.25 -10.48
N ASN A 13 20.91 5.62 -9.52
CA ASN A 13 21.35 4.71 -8.46
C ASN A 13 20.17 4.30 -7.56
N ARG A 14 19.26 5.23 -7.26
CA ARG A 14 18.03 4.91 -6.51
C ARG A 14 17.16 3.91 -7.27
N ALA A 15 16.94 4.12 -8.56
CA ALA A 15 16.17 3.20 -9.40
C ALA A 15 16.82 1.81 -9.48
N ALA A 16 18.14 1.73 -9.64
CA ALA A 16 18.87 0.46 -9.65
C ALA A 16 18.74 -0.29 -8.33
N VAL A 17 18.82 0.41 -7.19
CA VAL A 17 18.60 -0.18 -5.87
C VAL A 17 17.18 -0.71 -5.72
N LEU A 18 16.16 0.07 -6.11
CA LEU A 18 14.77 -0.37 -6.00
C LEU A 18 14.50 -1.58 -6.89
N ALA A 19 15.06 -1.63 -8.10
CA ALA A 19 14.95 -2.80 -8.98
C ALA A 19 15.64 -4.04 -8.40
N ALA A 20 16.81 -3.89 -7.77
CA ALA A 20 17.48 -5.00 -7.10
C ALA A 20 16.71 -5.50 -5.88
N ALA A 21 16.20 -4.58 -5.06
CA ALA A 21 15.34 -4.92 -3.93
C ALA A 21 14.06 -5.62 -4.41
N ASP A 22 13.44 -5.13 -5.49
CA ASP A 22 12.25 -5.72 -6.09
C ASP A 22 12.44 -7.19 -6.47
N ALA A 23 13.56 -7.51 -7.13
CA ALA A 23 13.91 -8.88 -7.48
C ALA A 23 14.09 -9.75 -6.22
N LEU A 24 14.87 -9.27 -5.25
CA LEU A 24 15.13 -10.01 -4.01
C LEU A 24 13.87 -10.28 -3.19
N PHE A 25 12.96 -9.31 -3.07
CA PHE A 25 11.68 -9.48 -2.36
C PHE A 25 10.69 -10.38 -3.11
N THR A 26 10.88 -10.58 -4.41
CA THR A 26 10.03 -11.46 -5.22
C THR A 26 10.49 -12.91 -5.13
N ASP A 27 11.81 -13.14 -5.06
CA ASP A 27 12.40 -14.47 -5.05
C ASP A 27 12.57 -15.07 -3.64
N CYS A 28 12.45 -14.27 -2.57
CA CYS A 28 12.62 -14.74 -1.20
C CYS A 28 11.38 -15.46 -0.65
N GLU A 29 11.60 -16.48 0.18
CA GLU A 29 10.52 -17.13 0.94
C GLU A 29 10.06 -16.26 2.12
N SER A 30 10.99 -15.59 2.79
CA SER A 30 10.73 -14.65 3.88
C SER A 30 11.26 -13.25 3.57
N PRO A 31 10.46 -12.19 3.76
CA PRO A 31 10.92 -10.80 3.64
C PRO A 31 12.13 -10.47 4.53
N ASP A 32 12.27 -11.16 5.67
CA ASP A 32 13.34 -10.96 6.64
C ASP A 32 14.69 -11.50 6.19
N ASP A 33 14.70 -12.35 5.15
CA ASP A 33 15.93 -12.85 4.54
C ASP A 33 16.60 -11.78 3.64
N VAL A 34 15.86 -10.74 3.22
CA VAL A 34 16.38 -9.67 2.38
C VAL A 34 17.11 -8.63 3.24
N THR A 35 18.44 -8.65 3.22
CA THR A 35 19.27 -7.70 3.96
C THR A 35 19.69 -6.49 3.13
N MET A 36 20.06 -5.39 3.82
CA MET A 36 20.68 -4.23 3.18
C MET A 36 21.98 -4.58 2.45
N ALA A 37 22.71 -5.61 2.90
CA ALA A 37 23.95 -6.02 2.25
C ALA A 37 23.68 -6.72 0.91
N ASP A 38 22.66 -7.58 0.85
CA ASP A 38 22.27 -8.29 -0.37
C ASP A 38 21.76 -7.32 -1.43
N VAL A 39 20.94 -6.35 -1.03
CA VAL A 39 20.45 -5.31 -1.92
C VAL A 39 21.59 -4.45 -2.46
N ALA A 40 22.55 -4.06 -1.62
CA ALA A 40 23.72 -3.30 -2.07
C ALA A 40 24.56 -4.09 -3.08
N ALA A 41 24.79 -5.37 -2.82
CA ALA A 41 25.53 -6.27 -3.70
C ALA A 41 24.81 -6.46 -5.04
N ALA A 42 23.51 -6.78 -5.01
CA ALA A 42 22.69 -6.99 -6.19
C ALA A 42 22.56 -5.71 -7.06
N ALA A 43 22.48 -4.54 -6.42
CA ALA A 43 22.41 -3.25 -7.11
C ALA A 43 23.79 -2.74 -7.61
N GLY A 44 24.89 -3.40 -7.24
CA GLY A 44 26.24 -2.96 -7.57
C GLY A 44 26.63 -1.62 -6.92
N VAL A 45 26.06 -1.29 -5.76
CA VAL A 45 26.33 -0.05 -5.03
C VAL A 45 27.06 -0.31 -3.72
N GLY A 46 27.88 0.65 -3.27
CA GLY A 46 28.48 0.58 -1.94
C GLY A 46 27.43 0.71 -0.83
N LYS A 47 27.62 -0.02 0.29
CA LYS A 47 26.72 0.05 1.46
C LYS A 47 26.46 1.51 1.91
N GLY A 48 27.51 2.33 2.01
CA GLY A 48 27.37 3.75 2.38
C GLY A 48 26.46 4.56 1.42
N THR A 49 26.43 4.22 0.13
CA THR A 49 25.51 4.84 -0.84
C THR A 49 24.07 4.44 -0.57
N LEU A 50 23.84 3.15 -0.29
CA LEU A 50 22.52 2.63 0.07
C LEU A 50 22.00 3.29 1.35
N PHE A 51 22.80 3.29 2.42
CA PHE A 51 22.44 3.90 3.71
C PHE A 51 22.16 5.41 3.57
N ARG A 52 22.94 6.15 2.76
CA ARG A 52 22.64 7.58 2.50
C ARG A 52 21.33 7.81 1.74
N ALA A 53 20.92 6.87 0.88
CA ALA A 53 19.73 7.01 0.04
C ALA A 53 18.43 6.57 0.72
N PHE A 54 18.50 5.62 1.66
CA PHE A 54 17.32 5.02 2.28
C PHE A 54 17.33 5.05 3.82
N GLY A 55 18.44 5.42 4.45
CA GLY A 55 18.60 5.33 5.89
C GLY A 55 18.82 3.88 6.30
N ASP A 56 17.74 3.19 6.65
CA ASP A 56 17.74 1.81 7.14
C ASP A 56 16.93 0.87 6.24
N ARG A 57 16.77 -0.39 6.68
CA ARG A 57 15.95 -1.39 5.97
C ARG A 57 14.48 -0.95 5.88
N GLY A 58 13.94 -0.30 6.91
CA GLY A 58 12.57 0.19 6.90
C GLY A 58 12.35 1.30 5.87
N GLY A 59 13.31 2.21 5.74
CA GLY A 59 13.31 3.23 4.69
C GLY A 59 13.42 2.65 3.28
N LEU A 60 14.18 1.56 3.09
CA LEU A 60 14.22 0.83 1.82
C LEU A 60 12.88 0.13 1.52
N VAL A 61 12.33 -0.61 2.49
CA VAL A 61 11.05 -1.32 2.38
C VAL A 61 9.92 -0.33 2.04
N ARG A 62 9.85 0.80 2.73
CA ARG A 62 8.90 1.88 2.45
C ARG A 62 9.04 2.42 1.03
N ALA A 63 10.26 2.75 0.61
CA ALA A 63 10.50 3.27 -0.73
C ALA A 63 10.14 2.25 -1.83
N LEU A 64 10.39 0.97 -1.61
CA LEU A 64 9.99 -0.09 -2.53
C LEU A 64 8.47 -0.26 -2.57
N TYR A 65 7.81 -0.27 -1.41
CA TYR A 65 6.36 -0.34 -1.32
C TYR A 65 5.68 0.83 -2.04
N GLU A 66 6.15 2.07 -1.82
CA GLU A 66 5.67 3.27 -2.52
C GLU A 66 5.83 3.14 -4.04
N ALA A 67 7.00 2.66 -4.49
CA ALA A 67 7.24 2.46 -5.92
C ALA A 67 6.30 1.41 -6.54
N ARG A 68 6.00 0.31 -5.83
CA ARG A 68 5.04 -0.71 -6.29
C ARG A 68 3.59 -0.22 -6.24
N LEU A 69 3.26 0.67 -5.30
CA LEU A 69 1.91 1.21 -5.11
C LEU A 69 1.57 2.36 -6.07
N GLU A 70 2.58 3.03 -6.62
CA GLU A 70 2.43 4.15 -7.56
C GLU A 70 1.40 3.90 -8.69
N PRO A 71 1.34 2.73 -9.36
CA PRO A 71 0.30 2.46 -10.36
C PRO A 71 -1.14 2.51 -9.80
N VAL A 72 -1.35 2.06 -8.55
CA VAL A 72 -2.65 2.15 -7.87
C VAL A 72 -3.00 3.61 -7.59
N GLY A 73 -2.03 4.40 -7.10
CA GLY A 73 -2.19 5.83 -6.90
C GLY A 73 -2.61 6.56 -8.17
N ARG A 74 -1.91 6.31 -9.29
CA ARG A 74 -2.26 6.91 -10.58
C ARG A 74 -3.65 6.51 -11.08
N ALA A 75 -4.05 5.25 -10.87
CA ALA A 75 -5.37 4.76 -11.25
C ALA A 75 -6.50 5.42 -10.44
N VAL A 76 -6.24 5.72 -9.17
CA VAL A 76 -7.15 6.46 -8.28
C VAL A 76 -7.29 7.93 -8.68
N GLU A 77 -6.18 8.57 -9.03
CA GLU A 77 -6.14 10.00 -9.33
C GLU A 77 -6.66 10.33 -10.74
N THR A 78 -6.27 9.52 -11.73
CA THR A 78 -6.45 9.84 -13.16
C THR A 78 -6.96 8.68 -14.00
N GLY A 79 -7.15 7.51 -13.40
CA GLY A 79 -7.64 6.33 -14.11
C GLY A 79 -9.13 6.44 -14.47
N PRO A 80 -9.64 5.45 -15.23
CA PRO A 80 -11.07 5.37 -15.50
C PRO A 80 -11.86 4.92 -14.24
N PRO A 81 -13.18 5.22 -14.19
CA PRO A 81 -14.06 4.60 -13.20
C PRO A 81 -14.05 3.06 -13.33
N PRO A 82 -14.27 2.30 -12.23
CA PRO A 82 -14.78 2.78 -10.95
C PRO A 82 -13.72 3.28 -9.96
N LEU A 83 -12.42 3.04 -10.21
CA LEU A 83 -11.35 3.42 -9.28
C LEU A 83 -11.00 4.90 -9.37
N GLY A 84 -10.93 5.42 -10.59
CA GLY A 84 -10.70 6.84 -10.85
C GLY A 84 -11.96 7.71 -10.72
N PRO A 85 -11.87 9.00 -11.04
CA PRO A 85 -12.97 9.96 -10.92
C PRO A 85 -14.20 9.60 -11.78
N GLY A 86 -15.38 10.08 -11.37
CA GLY A 86 -16.63 9.98 -12.14
C GLY A 86 -17.46 8.71 -11.91
N ALA A 87 -17.05 7.85 -10.97
CA ALA A 87 -17.86 6.72 -10.52
C ALA A 87 -18.82 7.12 -9.39
N GLU A 88 -19.93 6.38 -9.25
CA GLU A 88 -20.77 6.45 -8.04
C GLU A 88 -19.92 6.24 -6.77
N PRO A 89 -20.07 7.06 -5.72
CA PRO A 89 -19.23 7.02 -4.52
C PRO A 89 -19.10 5.62 -3.90
N GLN A 90 -20.20 4.88 -3.80
CA GLN A 90 -20.19 3.52 -3.24
C GLN A 90 -19.37 2.54 -4.09
N ARG A 91 -19.45 2.67 -5.42
CA ARG A 91 -18.64 1.87 -6.35
C ARG A 91 -17.17 2.24 -6.25
N ARG A 92 -16.87 3.54 -6.06
CA ARG A 92 -15.50 4.04 -5.91
C ARG A 92 -14.85 3.56 -4.61
N VAL A 93 -15.58 3.61 -3.47
CA VAL A 93 -15.10 3.04 -2.19
C VAL A 93 -14.78 1.55 -2.35
N THR A 94 -15.70 0.79 -2.96
CA THR A 94 -15.52 -0.66 -3.16
C THR A 94 -14.31 -0.94 -4.05
N ALA A 95 -14.16 -0.21 -5.15
CA ALA A 95 -13.02 -0.35 -6.07
C ALA A 95 -11.69 0.01 -5.41
N LEU A 96 -11.65 1.06 -4.59
CA LEU A 96 -10.46 1.47 -3.85
C LEU A 96 -10.01 0.38 -2.88
N LEU A 97 -10.93 -0.16 -2.09
CA LEU A 97 -10.62 -1.24 -1.14
C LEU A 97 -10.20 -2.53 -1.85
N ASP A 98 -10.84 -2.89 -2.96
CA ASP A 98 -10.45 -4.05 -3.78
C ASP A 98 -9.04 -3.88 -4.37
N ALA A 99 -8.70 -2.68 -4.85
CA ALA A 99 -7.37 -2.37 -5.39
C ALA A 99 -6.29 -2.47 -4.31
N LEU A 100 -6.54 -1.92 -3.11
CA LEU A 100 -5.61 -2.03 -1.97
C LEU A 100 -5.46 -3.48 -1.50
N LEU A 101 -6.56 -4.25 -1.44
CA LEU A 101 -6.52 -5.67 -1.11
C LEU A 101 -5.70 -6.45 -2.14
N CYS A 102 -5.99 -6.28 -3.43
CA CYS A 102 -5.27 -6.93 -4.52
C CYS A 102 -3.78 -6.62 -4.46
N PHE A 103 -3.43 -5.35 -4.30
CA PHE A 103 -2.05 -4.93 -4.13
C PHE A 103 -1.35 -5.66 -2.97
N LYS A 104 -2.00 -5.76 -1.80
CA LYS A 104 -1.42 -6.47 -0.64
C LYS A 104 -1.35 -7.98 -0.86
N LEU A 105 -2.30 -8.58 -1.56
CA LEU A 105 -2.24 -10.00 -1.93
C LEU A 105 -1.08 -10.30 -2.88
N ASP A 106 -0.82 -9.40 -3.83
CA ASP A 106 0.27 -9.51 -4.80
C ASP A 106 1.65 -9.18 -4.17
N ASN A 107 1.66 -8.53 -3.00
CA ASN A 107 2.87 -8.02 -2.34
C ASN A 107 2.93 -8.39 -0.84
N ARG A 108 2.37 -9.54 -0.44
CA ARG A 108 2.15 -9.88 0.99
C ARG A 108 3.38 -9.69 1.85
N GLY A 109 4.50 -10.28 1.44
CA GLY A 109 5.76 -10.19 2.17
C GLY A 109 6.24 -8.75 2.38
N LEU A 110 6.24 -7.96 1.32
CA LEU A 110 6.63 -6.55 1.37
C LEU A 110 5.66 -5.71 2.23
N ALA A 111 4.36 -5.94 2.09
CA ALA A 111 3.34 -5.22 2.84
C ALA A 111 3.40 -5.54 4.34
N LEU A 112 3.63 -6.80 4.70
CA LEU A 112 3.89 -7.22 6.08
C LEU A 112 5.16 -6.59 6.65
N ALA A 113 6.24 -6.61 5.87
CA ALA A 113 7.51 -6.01 6.30
C ALA A 113 7.33 -4.51 6.57
N LEU A 114 6.57 -3.80 5.74
CA LEU A 114 6.26 -2.39 5.98
C LEU A 114 5.45 -2.19 7.26
N GLU A 115 4.39 -2.97 7.48
CA GLU A 115 3.60 -2.88 8.73
C GLU A 115 4.43 -3.22 9.98
N ALA A 116 5.36 -4.18 9.87
CA ALA A 116 6.28 -4.56 10.95
C ALA A 116 7.37 -3.52 11.22
N THR A 117 7.71 -2.65 10.25
CA THR A 117 8.67 -1.55 10.49
C THR A 117 8.12 -0.51 11.46
N GLY A 118 6.78 -0.38 11.55
CA GLY A 118 6.10 0.51 12.48
C GLY A 118 6.07 -0.08 13.89
N HIS A 119 7.05 0.27 14.73
CA HIS A 119 7.06 -0.17 16.13
C HIS A 119 6.01 0.55 17.02
N ASP A 120 5.28 1.55 16.51
CA ASP A 120 4.26 2.25 17.31
C ASP A 120 2.83 2.16 16.75
N SER A 121 2.62 2.31 15.44
CA SER A 121 1.28 2.20 14.83
C SER A 121 1.31 2.38 13.30
N PRO A 122 0.44 1.69 12.52
CA PRO A 122 0.22 2.03 11.10
C PRO A 122 -0.24 3.48 10.88
N TYR A 123 -0.79 4.13 11.91
CA TYR A 123 -1.32 5.50 11.84
C TYR A 123 -0.22 6.58 11.78
N GLY A 124 1.03 6.23 12.09
CA GLY A 124 2.17 7.14 11.95
C GLY A 124 2.79 7.18 10.55
N ALA A 125 2.28 6.36 9.62
CA ALA A 125 2.85 6.26 8.29
C ALA A 125 2.17 7.22 7.30
N GLU A 126 2.97 8.01 6.57
CA GLU A 126 2.48 8.99 5.57
C GLU A 126 1.56 8.35 4.52
N HIS A 127 1.85 7.11 4.11
CA HIS A 127 1.01 6.40 3.15
C HIS A 127 -0.38 6.10 3.72
N TYR A 128 -0.49 5.80 5.02
CA TYR A 128 -1.77 5.55 5.68
C TYR A 128 -2.63 6.82 5.71
N GLU A 129 -2.05 7.96 6.12
CA GLU A 129 -2.74 9.25 6.16
C GLU A 129 -3.31 9.63 4.79
N ARG A 130 -2.55 9.40 3.71
CA ARG A 130 -3.00 9.64 2.34
C ARG A 130 -4.22 8.79 1.99
N TRP A 131 -4.17 7.48 2.23
CA TRP A 131 -5.29 6.59 1.94
C TRP A 131 -6.52 6.87 2.79
N HIS A 132 -6.31 7.23 4.06
CA HIS A 132 -7.38 7.61 4.97
C HIS A 132 -8.09 8.88 4.49
N THR A 133 -7.33 9.94 4.19
CA THR A 133 -7.87 11.21 3.69
C THR A 133 -8.67 11.02 2.42
N LEU A 134 -8.15 10.24 1.46
CA LEU A 134 -8.86 9.92 0.23
C LEU A 134 -10.14 9.11 0.49
N LEU A 135 -10.06 8.03 1.27
CA LEU A 135 -11.22 7.18 1.52
C LEU A 135 -12.31 7.98 2.24
N ARG A 136 -11.95 8.81 3.22
CA ARG A 136 -12.85 9.73 3.89
C ARG A 136 -13.52 10.67 2.90
N SER A 137 -12.77 11.31 1.99
CA SER A 137 -13.37 12.24 1.02
C SER A 137 -14.38 11.55 0.11
N VAL A 138 -14.13 10.31 -0.31
CA VAL A 138 -15.09 9.54 -1.12
C VAL A 138 -16.30 9.10 -0.29
N LEU A 139 -16.12 8.77 1.00
CA LEU A 139 -17.22 8.43 1.90
C LEU A 139 -18.15 9.61 2.18
N GLU A 140 -17.62 10.84 2.25
CA GLU A 140 -18.41 12.08 2.41
C GLU A 140 -19.35 12.34 1.22
N GLU A 141 -19.05 11.77 0.03
CA GLU A 141 -19.91 11.84 -1.14
C GLU A 141 -21.05 10.79 -1.12
N VAL A 142 -21.02 9.81 -0.20
CA VAL A 142 -22.02 8.73 -0.12
C VAL A 142 -23.32 9.24 0.53
N PRO A 143 -24.47 9.22 -0.19
CA PRO A 143 -25.74 9.70 0.37
C PRO A 143 -26.19 8.87 1.58
N GLY A 144 -26.53 9.55 2.68
CA GLY A 144 -27.09 8.92 3.87
C GLY A 144 -26.07 8.27 4.81
N LEU A 145 -24.78 8.33 4.49
CA LEU A 145 -23.72 7.88 5.40
C LEU A 145 -23.47 8.96 6.46
N PRO A 146 -23.49 8.63 7.77
CA PRO A 146 -23.01 9.53 8.82
C PRO A 146 -21.49 9.75 8.68
N ASP A 147 -20.91 10.64 9.51
CA ASP A 147 -19.48 10.98 9.50
C ASP A 147 -18.56 9.79 9.15
N GLY A 148 -17.91 9.90 7.99
CA GLY A 148 -17.10 8.85 7.40
C GLY A 148 -15.74 8.65 8.07
N GLU A 149 -15.38 9.47 9.06
CA GLU A 149 -14.07 9.42 9.72
C GLU A 149 -13.77 8.04 10.33
N PHE A 150 -14.65 7.53 11.20
CA PHE A 150 -14.44 6.21 11.78
C PHE A 150 -14.60 5.09 10.75
N ALA A 151 -15.52 5.25 9.78
CA ALA A 151 -15.73 4.25 8.74
C ALA A 151 -14.49 4.07 7.86
N ALA A 152 -13.77 5.15 7.53
CA ALA A 152 -12.53 5.10 6.77
C ALA A 152 -11.46 4.27 7.51
N HIS A 153 -11.27 4.50 8.81
CA HIS A 153 -10.38 3.68 9.63
C HIS A 153 -10.79 2.20 9.65
N ALA A 154 -12.07 1.91 9.88
CA ALA A 154 -12.57 0.53 9.96
C ALA A 154 -12.45 -0.22 8.62
N LEU A 155 -12.67 0.46 7.49
CA LEU A 155 -12.53 -0.12 6.15
C LEU A 155 -11.06 -0.34 5.78
N LEU A 156 -10.15 0.58 6.12
CA LEU A 156 -8.71 0.36 5.94
C LEU A 156 -8.18 -0.76 6.84
N ALA A 157 -8.72 -0.88 8.06
CA ALA A 157 -8.41 -2.00 8.95
C ALA A 157 -8.77 -3.36 8.33
N ALA A 158 -9.89 -3.43 7.58
CA ALA A 158 -10.33 -4.64 6.89
C ALA A 158 -9.40 -5.08 5.73
N VAL A 159 -8.45 -4.24 5.34
CA VAL A 159 -7.42 -4.56 4.34
C VAL A 159 -6.00 -4.39 4.89
N ARG A 160 -5.76 -4.46 6.21
CA ARG A 160 -4.38 -4.48 6.76
C ARG A 160 -3.59 -5.67 6.23
N ALA A 161 -2.28 -5.50 6.06
CA ALA A 161 -1.40 -6.54 5.51
C ALA A 161 -1.27 -7.71 6.48
N ASP A 162 -1.23 -7.47 7.79
CA ASP A 162 -1.28 -8.53 8.81
C ASP A 162 -2.55 -9.40 8.74
N LEU A 163 -3.72 -8.78 8.54
CA LEU A 163 -4.98 -9.48 8.32
C LEU A 163 -4.97 -10.24 6.99
N VAL A 164 -4.48 -9.61 5.91
CA VAL A 164 -4.37 -10.25 4.60
C VAL A 164 -3.47 -11.47 4.67
N GLU A 165 -2.33 -11.38 5.35
CA GLU A 165 -1.43 -12.51 5.56
C GLU A 165 -2.06 -13.61 6.42
N HIS A 166 -2.76 -13.23 7.49
CA HIS A 166 -3.47 -14.19 8.31
C HIS A 166 -4.49 -14.98 7.47
N LEU A 167 -5.32 -14.30 6.68
CA LEU A 167 -6.37 -14.93 5.90
C LEU A 167 -5.84 -15.69 4.68
N ALA A 168 -5.00 -15.07 3.86
CA ALA A 168 -4.49 -15.68 2.63
C ALA A 168 -3.32 -16.64 2.88
N GLY A 169 -2.33 -16.22 3.68
CA GLY A 169 -1.12 -16.99 3.94
C GLY A 169 -1.33 -18.12 4.93
N ARG A 170 -1.85 -17.81 6.11
CA ARG A 170 -1.96 -18.81 7.21
C ARG A 170 -3.24 -19.64 7.14
N ARG A 171 -4.35 -19.03 6.74
CA ARG A 171 -5.66 -19.71 6.65
C ARG A 171 -5.99 -20.22 5.25
N GLY A 172 -5.17 -19.91 4.24
CA GLY A 172 -5.35 -20.39 2.87
C GLY A 172 -6.65 -19.90 2.22
N MET A 173 -7.18 -18.74 2.62
CA MET A 173 -8.40 -18.19 2.02
C MET A 173 -8.13 -17.81 0.56
N PRO A 174 -8.93 -18.29 -0.41
CA PRO A 174 -8.76 -17.93 -1.81
C PRO A 174 -8.96 -16.43 -2.07
N ARG A 175 -8.18 -15.86 -3.01
CA ARG A 175 -8.26 -14.44 -3.43
C ARG A 175 -9.70 -14.00 -3.69
N ASP A 176 -10.43 -14.75 -4.54
CA ASP A 176 -11.78 -14.35 -4.94
C ASP A 176 -12.77 -14.35 -3.78
N ARG A 177 -12.58 -15.25 -2.81
CA ARG A 177 -13.38 -15.28 -1.58
C ARG A 177 -13.11 -14.05 -0.71
N MET A 178 -11.85 -13.65 -0.53
CA MET A 178 -11.51 -12.44 0.22
C MET A 178 -12.10 -11.19 -0.42
N ARG A 179 -11.97 -11.06 -1.74
CA ARG A 179 -12.51 -9.93 -2.50
C ARG A 179 -14.03 -9.84 -2.38
N ALA A 180 -14.73 -10.96 -2.54
CA ALA A 180 -16.19 -11.02 -2.37
C ALA A 180 -16.62 -10.65 -0.94
N GLN A 181 -15.96 -11.18 0.09
CA GLN A 181 -16.27 -10.87 1.48
C GLN A 181 -16.01 -9.41 1.85
N LEU A 182 -14.94 -8.81 1.31
CA LEU A 182 -14.65 -7.39 1.47
C LEU A 182 -15.74 -6.54 0.81
N ALA A 183 -16.13 -6.86 -0.44
CA ALA A 183 -17.20 -6.15 -1.14
C ALA A 183 -18.54 -6.23 -0.36
N ASP A 184 -18.91 -7.40 0.16
CA ASP A 184 -20.11 -7.58 0.97
C ASP A 184 -20.06 -6.82 2.31
N TYR A 185 -18.89 -6.74 2.93
CA TYR A 185 -18.67 -5.96 4.14
C TYR A 185 -18.80 -4.46 3.86
N THR A 186 -18.12 -3.97 2.83
CA THR A 186 -18.20 -2.58 2.38
C THR A 186 -19.64 -2.19 2.04
N ALA A 187 -20.37 -3.01 1.27
CA ALA A 187 -21.76 -2.72 0.92
C ALA A 187 -22.66 -2.58 2.15
N ARG A 188 -22.43 -3.39 3.20
CA ARG A 188 -23.17 -3.28 4.46
C ARG A 188 -22.85 -1.99 5.21
N VAL A 189 -21.57 -1.64 5.33
CA VAL A 189 -21.14 -0.38 5.97
C VAL A 189 -21.73 0.84 5.24
N LEU A 190 -21.77 0.80 3.91
CA LEU A 190 -22.32 1.89 3.10
C LEU A 190 -23.85 1.91 3.05
N GLY A 191 -24.50 0.77 3.28
CA GLY A 191 -25.96 0.63 3.28
C GLY A 191 -26.63 0.87 4.64
N THR A 192 -25.86 0.94 5.74
CA THR A 192 -26.40 1.21 7.08
C THR A 192 -26.71 2.70 7.26
N ALA A 193 -27.96 3.09 7.01
CA ALA A 193 -28.52 4.30 7.60
C ALA A 193 -28.77 4.03 9.11
N PRO A 194 -28.30 4.86 10.05
CA PRO A 194 -28.74 4.74 11.43
C PRO A 194 -30.20 5.21 11.51
N ALA A 195 -31.11 4.32 11.89
CA ALA A 195 -32.37 4.73 12.49
C ALA A 195 -32.04 5.44 13.80
N ARG A 196 -32.07 6.78 13.81
CA ARG A 196 -31.98 7.55 15.04
C ARG A 196 -33.34 7.46 15.74
N SER A 197 -33.41 6.65 16.79
CA SER A 197 -34.36 6.79 17.90
C SER A 197 -33.85 7.80 18.92
#